data_AF-A0A3D5SRJ9-F1
#
_entry.id   AF-A0A3D5SRJ9-F1
#
_cell.length_a   1.000
_cell.length_b   1.000
_cell.length_c   1.000
_cell.angle_alpha   90.00
_cell.angle_beta   90.00
_cell.angle_gamma   90.00
#
_symmetry.space_group_name_H-M   'P 1'
#
loop_
_entity.id
_entity.type
_entity.pdbx_description
1 polymer ?
#
loop_
_entity_poly.entity_id
_entity_poly.type
_entity_poly.pdbx_seq_one_letter_code
_entity_poly.pdbx_strand_id
1 'polypeptide(L)'
;MARRYVVLKIKRSADAQLPKEEVLVMPVWTPGSYLIREFERNVQDFAAADGSGQSLKWEKVNKDSWRVFTNGPRDWQASYRVYANELSVRVR
;
A
#
# COMPACT_ATOMS: atom_id res chain seq x y z
N MET A 1 -3.55 -25.19 7.39
CA MET A 1 -4.12 -24.33 6.33
C MET A 1 -3.11 -23.23 6.00
N ALA A 2 -2.64 -23.14 4.75
CA ALA A 2 -1.63 -22.16 4.37
C ALA A 2 -2.21 -20.73 4.36
N ARG A 3 -1.49 -19.77 4.96
CA ARG A 3 -1.87 -18.35 4.93
C ARG A 3 -1.70 -17.83 3.50
N ARG A 4 -2.81 -17.56 2.82
CA ARG A 4 -2.86 -17.02 1.44
C ARG A 4 -2.69 -15.50 1.38
N TYR A 5 -2.34 -14.88 2.50
CA TYR A 5 -2.23 -13.43 2.63
C TYR A 5 -0.84 -13.05 3.12
N VAL A 6 -0.28 -12.01 2.51
CA VAL A 6 0.93 -11.33 2.97
C VAL A 6 0.52 -9.99 3.56
N VAL A 7 0.98 -9.68 4.77
CA VAL A 7 0.76 -8.37 5.41
C VAL A 7 1.95 -7.49 5.05
N LEU A 8 1.67 -6.35 4.42
CA LEU A 8 2.67 -5.36 4.05
C LEU A 8 2.50 -4.11 4.92
N LYS A 9 3.63 -3.51 5.29
CA LYS A 9 3.70 -2.25 6.04
C LYS A 9 4.68 -1.31 5.35
N ILE A 10 4.21 -0.13 5.01
CA ILE A 10 5.01 0.97 4.46
C ILE A 10 5.22 1.95 5.60
N LYS A 11 6.48 2.22 5.96
CA LYS A 11 6.82 3.21 6.98
C LYS A 11 7.42 4.44 6.31
N ARG A 12 6.91 5.61 6.68
CA ARG A 12 7.44 6.90 6.29
C ARG A 12 7.97 7.60 7.53
N SER A 13 9.21 8.08 7.44
CA SER A 13 9.87 8.89 8.46
C SER A 13 10.68 9.98 7.79
N ALA A 14 10.68 11.19 8.36
CA ALA A 14 11.47 12.32 7.90
C ALA A 14 11.91 13.23 9.06
N ASP A 15 13.07 13.86 8.90
CA ASP A 15 13.61 14.80 9.91
C ASP A 15 12.80 16.10 10.00
N ALA A 16 12.03 16.40 8.95
CA ALA A 16 11.15 17.56 8.84
C ALA A 16 9.67 17.14 8.76
N GLN A 17 8.79 18.12 8.97
CA GLN A 17 7.33 17.98 8.80
C GLN A 17 7.01 17.40 7.41
N LEU A 18 6.26 16.30 7.34
CA LEU A 18 5.82 15.74 6.07
C LEU A 18 4.71 16.59 5.44
N PRO A 19 4.46 16.46 4.12
CA PRO A 19 3.28 17.03 3.48
C PRO A 19 2.01 16.62 4.22
N LYS A 20 1.00 17.50 4.28
CA LYS A 20 -0.27 17.22 4.96
C LYS A 20 -1.04 16.04 4.37
N GLU A 21 -0.74 15.70 3.12
CA GLU A 21 -1.28 14.56 2.40
C GLU A 21 -0.20 13.92 1.52
N GLU A 22 -0.25 12.60 1.39
CA GLU A 22 0.61 11.83 0.49
C GLU A 22 -0.23 10.80 -0.28
N VAL A 23 0.18 10.49 -1.51
CA VAL A 23 -0.49 9.49 -2.34
C VAL A 23 0.44 8.30 -2.53
N LEU A 24 0.00 7.13 -2.08
CA LEU A 24 0.65 5.86 -2.37
C LEU A 24 0.06 5.28 -3.65
N VAL A 25 0.93 4.88 -4.57
CA VAL A 25 0.54 4.34 -5.89
C VAL A 25 1.09 2.93 -6.02
N MET A 26 0.22 1.99 -6.39
CA MET A 26 0.60 0.62 -6.71
C MET A 26 0.89 0.53 -8.22
N PRO A 27 2.06 0.01 -8.64
CA PRO A 27 2.32 -0.21 -10.06
C PRO A 27 1.28 -1.13 -10.68
N VAL A 28 0.89 -0.86 -11.93
CA VAL A 28 -0.07 -1.70 -12.70
C VAL A 28 0.61 -2.64 -13.69
N TRP A 29 1.94 -2.73 -13.67
CA TRP A 29 2.74 -3.64 -14.50
C TRP A 29 4.07 -3.92 -13.81
N THR A 30 4.80 -4.93 -14.28
CA THR A 30 6.12 -5.31 -13.74
C THR A 30 7.14 -5.41 -14.87
N PRO A 31 8.39 -4.93 -14.70
CA PRO A 31 9.44 -5.09 -15.72
C PRO A 31 9.55 -6.54 -16.21
N GLY A 32 9.68 -6.71 -17.52
CA GLY A 32 9.64 -8.03 -18.18
C GLY A 32 8.23 -8.51 -18.58
N SER A 33 7.15 -7.88 -18.10
CA SER A 33 5.77 -8.10 -18.57
C SER A 33 5.03 -6.77 -18.71
N TYR A 34 4.95 -6.26 -19.94
CA TYR A 34 4.34 -4.95 -20.25
C TYR A 34 2.81 -4.99 -20.40
N LEU A 35 2.14 -5.99 -19.83
CA LEU A 35 0.69 -6.07 -19.84
C LEU A 35 0.15 -5.44 -18.55
N ILE A 36 -0.86 -4.57 -18.68
CA ILE A 36 -1.54 -3.95 -17.53
C ILE A 36 -2.19 -5.04 -16.67
N ARG A 37 -2.04 -4.94 -15.35
CA ARG A 37 -2.64 -5.81 -14.34
C ARG A 37 -3.42 -4.97 -13.34
N GLU A 38 -4.40 -5.62 -12.73
CA GLU A 38 -5.22 -5.05 -11.66
C GLU A 38 -4.77 -5.61 -10.30
N PHE A 39 -3.49 -5.39 -9.94
CA PHE A 39 -2.90 -5.90 -8.68
C PHE A 39 -3.62 -5.37 -7.44
N GLU A 40 -4.22 -4.19 -7.51
CA GLU A 40 -5.01 -3.56 -6.44
C GLU A 40 -6.17 -4.44 -5.97
N ARG A 41 -6.67 -5.35 -6.83
CA ARG A 41 -7.80 -6.23 -6.48
C ARG A 41 -7.47 -7.17 -5.35
N ASN A 42 -6.18 -7.49 -5.19
CA ASN A 42 -5.69 -8.36 -4.14
C ASN A 42 -5.42 -7.61 -2.83
N VAL A 43 -5.49 -6.28 -2.82
CA VAL A 43 -5.28 -5.44 -1.64
C VAL A 43 -6.53 -5.42 -0.77
N GLN A 44 -6.38 -5.78 0.50
CA GLN A 44 -7.43 -5.81 1.50
C GLN A 44 -6.96 -5.08 2.77
N ASP A 45 -7.92 -4.56 3.54
CA ASP A 45 -7.71 -3.90 4.83
C ASP A 45 -6.61 -2.84 4.82
N PHE A 46 -6.67 -1.93 3.85
CA PHE A 46 -5.79 -0.76 3.87
C PHE A 46 -6.10 0.09 5.11
N ALA A 47 -5.06 0.44 5.85
CA ALA A 47 -5.13 1.30 7.01
C ALA A 47 -3.88 2.19 7.07
N ALA A 48 -4.02 3.36 7.69
CA ALA A 48 -2.92 4.28 7.93
C ALA A 48 -2.92 4.74 9.38
N ALA A 49 -1.75 4.92 9.96
CA ALA A 49 -1.58 5.41 11.33
C ALA A 49 -0.35 6.31 11.45
N ASP A 50 -0.36 7.25 12.39
CA ASP A 50 0.81 8.09 12.70
C ASP A 50 1.86 7.33 13.52
N GLY A 51 2.96 8.02 13.87
CA GLY A 51 4.02 7.47 14.73
C GLY A 51 3.58 7.09 16.15
N SER A 52 2.44 7.60 16.63
CA SER A 52 1.85 7.24 17.93
C SER A 52 0.89 6.04 17.84
N GLY A 53 0.58 5.58 16.63
CA GLY A 53 -0.39 4.52 16.37
C GLY A 53 -1.84 5.02 16.24
N GLN A 54 -2.07 6.34 16.22
CA GLN A 54 -3.38 6.91 15.97
C GLN A 54 -3.76 6.76 14.49
N SER A 55 -4.99 6.31 14.22
CA SER A 55 -5.48 6.12 12.86
C SER A 55 -5.50 7.44 12.09
N LEU A 56 -4.96 7.43 10.89
CA LEU A 56 -5.02 8.54 9.94
C LEU A 56 -6.20 8.34 8.98
N LYS A 57 -6.82 9.44 8.56
CA LYS A 57 -7.82 9.42 7.50
C LYS A 57 -7.13 9.05 6.18
N TRP A 58 -7.78 8.23 5.38
CA TRP A 58 -7.33 7.91 4.03
C TRP A 58 -8.53 7.74 3.11
N GLU A 59 -8.30 7.84 1.81
CA GLU A 59 -9.28 7.54 0.78
C GLU A 59 -8.62 6.87 -0.42
N LYS A 60 -9.40 6.05 -1.14
CA LYS A 60 -8.98 5.46 -2.40
C LYS A 60 -9.31 6.44 -3.52
N VAL A 61 -8.29 7.03 -4.15
CA VAL A 61 -8.47 8.11 -5.14
C VAL A 61 -8.83 7.56 -6.52
N ASN A 62 -8.28 6.40 -6.86
CA ASN A 62 -8.56 5.65 -8.09
C ASN A 62 -8.29 4.16 -7.84
N LYS A 63 -8.21 3.33 -8.89
CA LYS A 63 -8.04 1.88 -8.75
C LYS A 63 -6.80 1.50 -7.94
N ASP A 64 -5.67 2.14 -8.23
CA ASP A 64 -4.34 1.75 -7.78
C ASP A 64 -3.69 2.74 -6.80
N SER A 65 -4.41 3.79 -6.38
CA SER A 65 -3.87 4.86 -5.54
C SER A 65 -4.69 5.14 -4.28
N TRP A 66 -3.98 5.34 -3.17
CA TRP A 66 -4.52 5.66 -1.86
C TRP A 66 -3.93 6.97 -1.37
N ARG A 67 -4.78 7.96 -1.06
CA ARG A 67 -4.37 9.21 -0.42
C ARG A 67 -4.47 9.06 1.09
N VAL A 68 -3.40 9.39 1.80
CA VAL A 68 -3.34 9.42 3.26
C VAL A 68 -3.22 10.86 3.70
N PHE A 69 -4.14 11.29 4.56
CA PHE A 69 -4.09 12.61 5.21
C PHE A 69 -3.24 12.47 6.47
N THR A 70 -1.97 12.86 6.36
CA THR A 70 -1.01 12.71 7.45
C THR A 70 -1.25 13.76 8.53
N ASN A 71 -1.70 14.96 8.16
CA ASN A 71 -1.72 16.16 9.01
C ASN A 71 -0.32 16.66 9.44
N GLY A 72 0.73 16.28 8.69
CA GLY A 72 2.11 16.71 8.91
C GLY A 72 2.92 16.09 10.06
N PRO A 73 2.60 14.93 10.68
CA PRO A 73 3.52 14.26 11.58
C PRO A 73 4.80 13.88 10.82
N ARG A 74 5.90 13.76 11.56
CA ARG A 74 7.21 13.37 10.99
C ARG A 74 7.23 11.91 10.55
N ASP A 75 6.42 11.09 11.21
CA ASP A 75 6.35 9.66 10.99
C ASP A 75 4.90 9.18 10.83
N TRP A 76 4.68 8.31 9.85
CA TRP A 76 3.42 7.59 9.67
C TRP A 76 3.66 6.26 8.97
N GLN A 77 2.68 5.36 9.01
CA GLN A 77 2.72 4.10 8.31
C GLN A 77 1.39 3.77 7.63
N ALA A 78 1.45 3.10 6.49
CA ALA A 78 0.32 2.38 5.89
C ALA A 78 0.51 0.87 6.05
N SER A 79 -0.57 0.15 6.21
CA SER A 79 -0.59 -1.32 6.20
C SER A 79 -1.73 -1.84 5.36
N TYR A 80 -1.50 -2.97 4.71
CA TYR A 80 -2.53 -3.67 3.94
C TYR A 80 -2.19 -5.16 3.84
N ARG A 81 -3.19 -5.97 3.50
CA ARG A 81 -3.03 -7.40 3.19
C ARG A 81 -3.10 -7.59 1.69
N VAL A 82 -2.26 -8.47 1.16
CA VAL A 82 -2.31 -8.89 -0.24
C VAL A 82 -2.66 -10.36 -0.30
N TYR A 83 -3.76 -10.67 -1.00
CA TYR A 83 -4.09 -12.05 -1.35
C TYR A 83 -3.10 -12.55 -2.42
N ALA A 84 -2.30 -13.56 -2.07
CA ALA A 84 -1.21 -14.08 -2.88
C ALA A 84 -1.40 -15.58 -3.14
N ASN A 85 -2.48 -15.93 -3.86
CA ASN A 85 -2.84 -17.31 -4.19
C ASN A 85 -2.92 -17.55 -5.70
N GLU A 86 -2.25 -16.71 -6.49
CA GLU A 86 -2.07 -16.95 -7.92
C GLU A 86 -0.73 -17.65 -8.16
N LEU A 87 -0.79 -18.80 -8.85
CA LEU A 87 0.39 -19.46 -9.39
C LEU A 87 0.85 -18.68 -10.63
N SER A 88 1.88 -17.84 -10.47
CA SER A 88 2.53 -17.20 -11.62
C SER A 88 3.58 -18.12 -12.26
N VAL A 89 4.04 -17.73 -13.45
CA VAL A 89 4.78 -18.53 -14.45
C VAL A 89 5.69 -19.60 -13.84
N ARG A 90 5.41 -20.87 -14.17
CA ARG A 90 6.40 -21.95 -14.04
C ARG A 90 7.42 -21.76 -15.16
N VAL A 91 8.64 -21.37 -14.82
CA VAL A 91 9.79 -21.56 -15.73
C VAL A 91 9.98 -23.06 -15.92
N ARG A 92 10.03 -23.49 -17.18
CA ARG A 92 10.60 -24.80 -17.55
C ARG A 92 12.11 -24.70 -17.57
#